data_AF-A0A1H7BT54-F1
#
_entry.id   AF-A0A1H7BT54-F1
#
_cell.length_a   1.000
_cell.length_b   1.000
_cell.length_c   1.000
_cell.angle_alpha   90.00
_cell.angle_beta   90.00
_cell.angle_gamma   90.00
#
_symmetry.space_group_name_H-M   'P 1'
#
loop_
_entity.id
_entity.type
_entity.pdbx_description
1 polymer ?
#
loop_
_entity_poly.entity_id
_entity_poly.type
_entity_poly.pdbx_seq_one_letter_code
_entity_poly.pdbx_strand_id
1 'polypeptide(L)' 'MSANPQYTTPKLDGHRVALRGRLYPDQHKRAHEAANAHGLSLSDYVGALIDRDNGLPNKLDDPNQGSLPIARAS' A
#
# COMPACT_ATOMS: atom_id res chain seq x y z
N MET A 1 20.47 23.43 -8.17
CA MET A 1 20.15 22.01 -7.96
C MET A 1 19.58 21.89 -6.56
N SER A 2 18.28 21.67 -6.41
CA SER A 2 17.68 21.49 -5.09
C SER A 2 18.13 20.15 -4.54
N ALA A 3 18.81 20.14 -3.40
CA ALA A 3 19.12 18.91 -2.68
C ALA A 3 17.79 18.27 -2.27
N ASN A 4 17.43 17.15 -2.88
CA ASN A 4 16.36 16.33 -2.32
C ASN A 4 16.82 15.91 -0.93
N PRO A 5 16.07 16.21 0.14
CA PRO A 5 16.45 15.78 1.47
C PRO A 5 16.62 14.27 1.46
N GLN A 6 17.71 13.79 2.06
CA GLN A 6 17.93 12.35 2.23
C GLN A 6 16.73 11.76 2.97
N TYR A 7 16.15 10.70 2.42
CA TYR A 7 14.99 10.07 3.01
C TYR A 7 15.33 9.50 4.38
N THR A 8 14.54 9.87 5.39
CA THR A 8 14.57 9.28 6.73
C THR A 8 13.22 8.66 6.98
N THR A 9 13.18 7.36 7.27
CA THR A 9 11.94 6.63 7.54
C THR A 9 11.20 7.29 8.71
N PRO A 10 9.93 7.70 8.54
CA PRO A 10 9.11 8.22 9.63
C PRO A 10 8.91 7.21 10.76
N LYS A 11 8.37 7.68 11.89
CA LYS A 11 7.98 6.80 13.00
C LYS A 11 7.03 5.71 12.49
N LEU A 12 7.35 4.46 12.85
CA LEU A 12 6.52 3.31 12.52
C LEU A 12 5.28 3.25 13.43
N ASP A 13 4.17 2.81 12.85
CA ASP A 13 3.00 2.27 13.53
C ASP A 13 2.92 0.78 13.19
N GLY A 14 3.38 -0.07 14.11
CA GLY A 14 3.73 -1.47 13.83
C GLY A 14 4.85 -1.56 12.78
N HIS A 15 4.51 -2.09 11.60
CA HIS A 15 5.43 -2.22 10.45
C HIS A 15 5.13 -1.21 9.32
N ARG A 16 4.31 -0.18 9.57
CA ARG A 16 3.85 0.77 8.56
C ARG A 16 4.24 2.19 8.91
N VAL A 17 4.31 3.07 7.91
CA VAL A 17 4.47 4.52 8.09
C VAL A 17 3.22 5.25 7.59
N ALA A 18 2.85 6.34 8.26
CA ALA A 18 1.71 7.15 7.83
C ALA A 18 2.04 7.90 6.52
N LEU A 19 1.26 7.65 5.48
CA LEU A 19 1.31 8.40 4.23
C LEU A 19 0.18 9.45 4.22
N ARG A 20 0.54 10.74 4.17
CA ARG A 20 -0.44 11.85 4.15
C ARG A 20 -0.50 12.44 2.74
N GLY A 21 -1.67 12.41 2.12
CA GLY A 21 -1.91 12.98 0.80
C GLY A 21 -3.28 13.64 0.72
N ARG A 22 -3.40 14.64 -0.16
CA ARG A 22 -4.68 15.19 -0.59
C ARG A 22 -4.93 14.71 -2.01
N LEU A 23 -6.15 14.26 -2.28
CA LEU A 23 -6.58 13.76 -3.58
C LEU A 23 -7.83 14.53 -4.03
N TYR A 24 -8.05 14.61 -5.33
CA TYR A 24 -9.32 15.11 -5.85
C TYR A 24 -10.47 14.17 -5.47
N PRO A 25 -11.70 14.67 -5.27
CA PRO A 25 -12.86 13.86 -4.90
C PRO A 25 -13.09 12.66 -5.85
N ASP A 26 -12.95 12.87 -7.16
CA ASP A 26 -13.15 11.80 -8.15
C ASP A 26 -12.06 10.72 -8.12
N GLN A 27 -10.83 11.09 -7.75
CA GLN A 27 -9.76 10.11 -7.56
C GLN A 27 -10.00 9.32 -6.28
N HIS A 28 -10.41 9.99 -5.20
CA HIS A 28 -10.77 9.33 -3.96
C HIS A 28 -11.91 8.32 -4.16
N LYS A 29 -12.98 8.71 -4.87
CA LYS A 29 -14.10 7.81 -5.19
C LYS A 29 -13.63 6.58 -5.97
N ARG A 30 -12.89 6.76 -7.06
CA ARG A 30 -12.35 5.66 -7.88
C ARG A 30 -11.45 4.73 -7.07
N ALA A 31 -10.56 5.28 -6.25
CA ALA A 31 -9.69 4.49 -5.38
C ALA A 31 -10.50 3.69 -4.35
N HIS A 32 -11.54 4.27 -3.78
CA HIS A 32 -12.40 3.61 -2.80
C HIS A 32 -13.17 2.44 -3.42
N GLU A 33 -13.78 2.64 -4.58
CA GLU A 33 -14.50 1.60 -5.31
C GLU A 33 -13.57 0.46 -5.75
N ALA A 34 -12.40 0.79 -6.27
CA ALA A 34 -11.41 -0.20 -6.68
C ALA A 34 -10.86 -1.01 -5.49
N ALA A 35 -10.51 -0.34 -4.39
CA ALA A 35 -10.04 -1.03 -3.18
C ALA A 35 -11.08 -2.03 -2.67
N ASN A 36 -12.36 -1.63 -2.64
CA ASN A 36 -13.46 -2.51 -2.23
C ASN A 36 -13.63 -3.71 -3.17
N ALA A 37 -13.51 -3.51 -4.49
CA ALA A 37 -13.58 -4.60 -5.47
C ALA A 37 -12.48 -5.65 -5.29
N HIS A 38 -11.33 -5.26 -4.73
CA HIS A 38 -10.23 -6.16 -4.39
C HIS A 38 -10.25 -6.66 -2.93
N GLY A 39 -11.25 -6.28 -2.13
CA GLY A 39 -11.31 -6.62 -0.70
C GLY A 39 -10.18 -5.99 0.13
N LEU A 40 -9.63 -4.85 -0.31
CA LEU A 40 -8.51 -4.16 0.32
C LEU A 40 -8.96 -2.89 1.03
N SER A 41 -8.23 -2.50 2.08
CA SER A 41 -8.31 -1.13 2.59
C SER A 41 -7.73 -0.14 1.57
N LEU A 42 -8.12 1.13 1.63
CA LEU A 42 -7.52 2.18 0.78
C LEU A 42 -5.99 2.24 0.91
N SER A 43 -5.47 2.07 2.13
CA SER A 43 -4.02 2.07 2.38
C SER A 43 -3.32 0.86 1.75
N ASP A 44 -3.93 -0.33 1.83
CA ASP A 44 -3.37 -1.53 1.19
C ASP A 44 -3.46 -1.46 -0.34
N TYR A 45 -4.54 -0.88 -0.86
CA TYR A 45 -4.71 -0.62 -2.30
C TYR A 45 -3.62 0.32 -2.83
N VAL A 46 -3.35 1.43 -2.14
CA VAL A 46 -2.27 2.35 -2.51
C VAL A 46 -0.90 1.69 -2.42
N GLY A 47 -0.63 0.93 -1.36
CA GLY A 47 0.61 0.16 -1.24
C GLY A 47 0.82 -0.79 -2.41
N ALA A 48 -0.22 -1.54 -2.77
CA ALA A 48 -0.16 -2.47 -3.89
C ALA A 48 0.02 -1.77 -5.25
N LEU A 49 -0.56 -0.58 -5.44
CA LEU A 49 -0.30 0.24 -6.64
C LEU A 49 1.14 0.73 -6.71
N ILE A 50 1.75 1.13 -5.58
CA ILE A 50 3.16 1.54 -5.51
C ILE A 50 4.05 0.36 -5.88
N ASP A 51 3.81 -0.81 -5.30
CA ASP A 51 4.59 -2.02 -5.60
C ASP A 51 4.43 -2.41 -7.08
N ARG A 52 3.20 -2.38 -7.61
CA ARG A 52 2.90 -2.65 -9.01
C ARG A 52 3.63 -1.70 -9.97
N ASP A 53 3.66 -0.40 -9.67
CA ASP A 53 4.37 0.60 -10.47
C ASP A 53 5.89 0.35 -10.51
N ASN A 54 6.44 -0.22 -9.43
CA ASN A 54 7.85 -0.60 -9.34
C ASN A 54 8.13 -2.03 -9.88
N GLY A 55 7.13 -2.71 -10.44
CA GLY A 55 7.26 -4.09 -10.92
C GLY A 55 7.47 -5.11 -9.79
N LEU A 56 7.11 -4.75 -8.55
CA LEU A 56 7.19 -5.62 -7.39
C LEU A 56 5.91 -6.46 -7.24
N PRO A 57 6.02 -7.65 -6.64
CA PRO A 57 4.84 -8.46 -6.32
C PRO A 57 3.88 -7.70 -5.39
N ASN A 58 2.58 -7.80 -5.65
CA ASN A 58 1.57 -7.01 -4.95
C ASN A 58 0.23 -7.73 -4.87
N LYS A 59 -0.65 -7.27 -3.97
CA LYS A 59 -1.95 -7.90 -3.67
C LYS A 59 -3.02 -7.73 -4.75
N LEU A 60 -2.84 -6.83 -5.72
CA LEU A 60 -3.80 -6.65 -6.82
C LEU A 60 -3.64 -7.76 -7.86
N ASP A 61 -2.39 -8.13 -8.14
CA ASP A 61 -2.04 -9.12 -9.16
C ASP A 61 -1.91 -10.54 -8.55
N ASP A 62 -1.54 -10.65 -7.27
CA ASP A 62 -1.49 -11.91 -6.51
C ASP A 62 -2.26 -11.81 -5.18
N PRO A 63 -3.59 -12.02 -5.19
CA PRO A 63 -4.43 -11.87 -4.00
C PRO A 63 -4.14 -12.91 -2.89
N ASN A 64 -3.41 -13.99 -3.19
CA ASN A 64 -3.11 -15.05 -2.23
C ASN A 64 -1.83 -14.80 -1.40
N GLN A 65 -1.08 -13.73 -1.67
CA GLN A 65 0.14 -13.37 -0.93
C GLN A 65 -0.10 -13.05 0.56
N GLY A 66 -1.34 -12.75 0.95
CA GLY A 66 -1.69 -12.42 2.34
C GLY A 66 -1.77 -13.63 3.28
N SER A 67 -1.87 -14.84 2.75
CA SER A 67 -1.88 -16.08 3.53
C SER A 67 -0.48 -16.65 3.63
N LEU A 68 0.39 -16.01 4.44
CA LEU A 68 1.53 -16.74 5.00
C LEU A 68 0.94 -17.91 5.81
N PRO A 69 1.36 -19.17 5.59
CA PRO A 69 0.97 -20.24 6.48
C PRO A 69 1.49 -19.85 7.86
N ILE A 70 0.59 -19.77 8.84
CA ILE A 70 0.97 -19.84 10.25
C ILE A 70 1.48 -21.27 10.46
N ALA A 71 2.67 -21.55 9.96
CA ALA A 71 3.34 -22.81 10.16
C ALA A 71 3.83 -22.81 11.60
N ARG A 72 2.96 -23.32 12.47
CA ARG A 72 3.22 -23.88 13.80
C ARG A 72 4.48 -23.34 14.48
N ALA A 73 4.31 -22.34 15.33
CA ALA A 73 5.20 -22.18 16.46
C ALA A 73 4.98 -23.39 17.38
N SER A 74 5.98 -24.27 17.41
CA SER A 74 6.12 -25.36 18.39
C SER A 74 6.52 -24.80 19.76
#